data_AF-A0A5C6XF24-F1
#
_entry.id   AF-A0A5C6XF24-F1
#
_cell.length_a   1.000
_cell.length_b   1.000
_cell.length_c   1.000
_cell.angle_alpha   90.00
_cell.angle_beta   90.00
_cell.angle_gamma   90.00
#
_symmetry.space_group_name_H-M   'P 1'
#
loop_
_entity.id
_entity.type
_entity.pdbx_description
1 polymer ?
#
loop_
_entity_poly.entity_id
_entity_poly.type
_entity_poly.pdbx_seq_one_letter_code
_entity_poly.pdbx_strand_id
1 'polypeptide(L)'
;MEFPMPASIRHFCLLALAALAFSAGCASNERPACGTSDDCPDEGQVCREGACTVVSQPTCSGDSDCDPGFVCVASICERTSVDPDAGEPDADTTPDVNIPDADTEPDTEEPDTDQPRVTRVIPVDGARQVPLDTDIQVTFSKEIDAFRTLNIQSFFISDPDGIASTHGNIEVDIEYQEDERIAVLTPRQPLRPATQYTVIVTTGVQDNAQPANPLFQRFESTFVTDSTEPADLQEIAATYAPVIYQDTRLVEGSEINIDVPTTIDFDGDFDASNNLANARRSTTRTSAAVYYSVTETESHNFIHYTLYYPSRRTLNAGDFLYAEHDFTDIVVAVNRASGEVELVEGTRVEGAHSNEPYLTYKPNSSSVSGRGSNDFLTFPASALEDGARYPLFVPSGVHAGCNWVKRSDGITNTQCPYNDESFNSSSDDAGFVLRPGDQGQTYDDATENPETGLREITYELVPFVDAIWSRRADFSCGIFDGVGFSYAPEDVPDYERLVGSTPNSPLYLPTSLCSESANSNGKTPFAWYKFGTNTGGAWFLDPAIALSTRYDFGESFSREYCYNRFFDVDRRDDPACAAE
;
A
#
# COMPACT_ATOMS: atom_id res chain seq x y z
N MET A 1 40.15 -62.69 3.99
CA MET A 1 39.63 -63.12 5.31
C MET A 1 38.25 -62.51 5.45
N GLU A 2 37.34 -63.25 6.10
CA GLU A 2 35.91 -62.97 6.15
C GLU A 2 35.51 -61.80 7.07
N PHE A 3 34.37 -61.17 6.73
CA PHE A 3 33.20 -60.71 7.54
C PHE A 3 33.32 -60.30 9.04
N PRO A 4 32.33 -59.58 9.63
CA PRO A 4 31.13 -58.93 9.05
C PRO A 4 30.86 -57.47 9.50
N MET A 5 29.91 -56.81 8.84
CA MET A 5 29.04 -55.78 9.47
C MET A 5 27.72 -56.43 9.92
N PRO A 6 27.10 -56.00 11.04
CA PRO A 6 25.77 -56.45 11.43
C PRO A 6 24.66 -55.72 10.64
N ALA A 7 23.56 -56.41 10.37
CA ALA A 7 22.39 -55.86 9.69
C ALA A 7 21.28 -55.45 10.66
N SER A 8 20.55 -54.39 10.31
CA SER A 8 19.17 -54.16 10.75
C SER A 8 18.38 -53.59 9.55
N ILE A 9 17.16 -54.05 9.36
CA ILE A 9 16.39 -53.94 8.10
C ILE A 9 14.94 -53.56 8.44
N ARG A 10 14.23 -52.96 7.45
CA ARG A 10 12.76 -52.84 7.27
C ARG A 10 12.21 -51.44 7.58
N HIS A 11 11.30 -50.84 6.81
CA HIS A 11 10.67 -51.08 5.48
C HIS A 11 10.24 -49.68 4.96
N PHE A 12 10.04 -49.35 3.67
CA PHE A 12 10.12 -50.09 2.40
C PHE A 12 10.46 -49.10 1.25
N CYS A 13 11.12 -49.56 0.17
CA CYS A 13 11.18 -48.85 -1.12
C CYS A 13 10.95 -49.85 -2.24
N LEU A 14 9.83 -49.74 -2.95
CA LEU A 14 9.53 -50.50 -4.18
C LEU A 14 8.37 -49.83 -4.93
N LEU A 15 8.70 -49.07 -5.98
CA LEU A 15 7.97 -48.89 -7.25
C LEU A 15 8.36 -47.55 -7.90
N ALA A 16 9.38 -47.60 -8.75
CA ALA A 16 9.72 -46.53 -9.70
C ALA A 16 9.87 -47.16 -11.08
N LEU A 17 8.74 -47.32 -11.80
CA LEU A 17 8.69 -47.66 -13.22
C LEU A 17 7.24 -47.60 -13.76
N ALA A 18 6.81 -46.40 -14.17
CA ALA A 18 5.82 -46.09 -15.24
C ALA A 18 5.15 -44.73 -15.02
N ALA A 19 5.76 -43.65 -15.52
CA ALA A 19 5.10 -42.35 -15.74
C ALA A 19 5.92 -41.51 -16.73
N LEU A 20 5.85 -41.85 -18.01
CA LEU A 20 6.25 -40.98 -19.12
C LEU A 20 5.00 -40.74 -19.97
N ALA A 21 4.85 -39.51 -20.46
CA ALA A 21 3.69 -38.96 -21.16
C ALA A 21 2.46 -38.61 -20.28
N PHE A 22 2.48 -37.41 -19.70
CA PHE A 22 1.37 -36.46 -19.87
C PHE A 22 1.94 -35.05 -20.07
N SER A 23 1.88 -34.60 -21.32
CA SER A 23 2.10 -33.21 -21.73
C SER A 23 0.75 -32.55 -21.98
N ALA A 24 0.59 -31.30 -21.54
CA ALA A 24 -0.45 -30.36 -21.95
C ALA A 24 -1.92 -30.84 -21.89
N GLY A 25 -2.65 -30.32 -20.90
CA GLY A 25 -4.10 -30.27 -20.89
C GLY A 25 -4.53 -29.05 -20.07
N CYS A 26 -5.15 -28.06 -20.72
CA CYS A 26 -5.78 -26.95 -20.00
C CYS A 26 -6.89 -27.51 -19.11
N ALA A 27 -7.26 -26.78 -18.05
CA ALA A 27 -8.56 -27.03 -17.42
C ALA A 27 -9.64 -26.85 -18.50
N SER A 28 -10.30 -27.93 -18.91
CA SER A 28 -11.39 -27.85 -19.85
C SER A 28 -12.58 -27.23 -19.12
N ASN A 29 -12.96 -26.01 -19.54
CA ASN A 29 -14.30 -25.46 -19.29
C ASN A 29 -15.36 -26.22 -20.12
N GLU A 30 -15.33 -27.56 -20.08
CA GLU A 30 -16.35 -28.42 -20.63
C GLU A 30 -17.52 -28.44 -19.63
N ARG A 31 -18.47 -27.53 -19.88
CA ARG A 31 -19.76 -27.48 -19.18
C ARG A 31 -20.41 -28.88 -19.19
N PRO A 32 -21.07 -29.32 -18.11
CA PRO A 32 -21.77 -30.59 -18.07
C PRO A 32 -22.73 -30.73 -19.26
N ALA A 33 -22.65 -31.87 -19.93
CA ALA A 33 -23.54 -32.17 -21.05
C ALA A 33 -24.93 -32.58 -20.53
N CYS A 34 -25.99 -31.99 -21.07
CA CYS A 34 -27.36 -32.13 -20.59
C CYS A 34 -28.34 -32.44 -21.73
N GLY A 35 -29.45 -33.12 -21.43
CA GLY A 35 -30.58 -33.30 -22.35
C GLY A 35 -31.77 -32.39 -22.00
N THR A 36 -31.90 -32.06 -20.72
CA THR A 36 -32.95 -31.26 -20.09
C THR A 36 -32.35 -30.43 -18.95
N SER A 37 -33.06 -29.42 -18.44
CA SER A 37 -32.54 -28.62 -17.31
C SER A 37 -32.42 -29.41 -16.00
N ASP A 38 -33.15 -30.52 -15.86
CA ASP A 38 -33.07 -31.41 -14.69
C ASP A 38 -31.73 -32.19 -14.63
N ASP A 39 -30.96 -32.20 -15.73
CA ASP A 39 -29.63 -32.84 -15.79
C ASP A 39 -28.51 -31.92 -15.26
N CYS A 40 -28.81 -30.68 -14.86
CA CYS A 40 -27.80 -29.71 -14.41
C CYS A 40 -27.60 -29.74 -12.87
N PRO A 41 -26.35 -29.81 -12.38
CA PRO A 41 -26.07 -30.12 -10.97
C PRO A 41 -26.18 -28.93 -10.01
N ASP A 42 -26.12 -27.69 -10.51
CA ASP A 42 -26.10 -26.49 -9.68
C ASP A 42 -27.40 -25.68 -9.84
N GLU A 43 -27.92 -25.13 -8.74
CA GLU A 43 -29.13 -24.28 -8.76
C GLU A 43 -28.93 -23.03 -9.64
N GLY A 44 -29.99 -22.66 -10.38
CA GLY A 44 -29.95 -21.54 -11.34
C GLY A 44 -29.31 -21.87 -12.70
N GLN A 45 -28.89 -23.11 -12.95
CA GLN A 45 -28.49 -23.57 -14.28
C GLN A 45 -29.68 -24.10 -15.11
N VAL A 46 -29.64 -23.87 -16.42
CA VAL A 46 -30.56 -24.46 -17.39
C VAL A 46 -29.78 -25.05 -18.56
N CYS A 47 -30.34 -26.10 -19.17
CA CYS A 47 -29.74 -26.75 -20.32
C CYS A 47 -29.96 -25.92 -21.60
N ARG A 48 -28.88 -25.48 -22.23
CA ARG A 48 -28.90 -24.80 -23.55
C ARG A 48 -27.90 -25.44 -24.49
N GLU A 49 -28.39 -25.83 -25.67
CA GLU A 49 -27.58 -26.45 -26.75
C GLU A 49 -26.75 -27.68 -26.29
N GLY A 50 -27.26 -28.41 -25.30
CA GLY A 50 -26.61 -29.60 -24.75
C GLY A 50 -25.57 -29.32 -23.67
N ALA A 51 -25.46 -28.08 -23.17
CA ALA A 51 -24.59 -27.70 -22.05
C ALA A 51 -25.36 -26.98 -20.94
N CYS A 52 -25.01 -27.25 -19.68
CA CYS A 52 -25.55 -26.51 -18.55
C CYS A 52 -25.01 -25.07 -18.52
N THR A 53 -25.91 -24.10 -18.38
CA THR A 53 -25.60 -22.67 -18.40
C THR A 53 -26.28 -21.95 -17.26
N VAL A 54 -25.53 -21.17 -16.47
CA VAL A 54 -26.11 -20.30 -15.44
C VAL A 54 -27.00 -19.26 -16.12
N VAL A 55 -28.24 -19.12 -15.63
CA VAL A 55 -29.12 -18.04 -16.07
C VAL A 55 -28.64 -16.74 -15.43
N SER A 56 -27.80 -15.99 -16.13
CA SER A 56 -27.73 -14.55 -15.94
C SER A 56 -29.11 -14.00 -16.32
N GLN A 57 -29.93 -13.65 -15.34
CA GLN A 57 -31.28 -13.13 -15.59
C GLN A 57 -31.18 -11.87 -16.45
N PRO A 58 -31.95 -11.76 -17.55
CA PRO A 58 -31.94 -10.56 -18.38
C PRO A 58 -32.52 -9.41 -17.57
N THR A 59 -31.78 -8.31 -17.49
CA THR A 59 -32.27 -7.09 -16.86
C THR A 59 -33.35 -6.45 -17.74
N CYS A 60 -34.52 -6.18 -17.17
CA CYS A 60 -35.63 -5.53 -17.87
C CYS A 60 -35.77 -4.07 -17.42
N SER A 61 -36.36 -3.25 -18.29
CA SER A 61 -36.73 -1.85 -18.01
C SER A 61 -38.24 -1.60 -18.07
N GLY A 62 -39.01 -2.58 -18.55
CA GLY A 62 -40.46 -2.71 -18.41
C GLY A 62 -40.96 -4.06 -18.92
N ASP A 63 -42.25 -4.36 -18.71
CA ASP A 63 -42.85 -5.68 -19.04
C ASP A 63 -42.69 -6.11 -20.51
N SER A 64 -42.51 -5.15 -21.43
CA SER A 64 -42.26 -5.41 -22.85
C SER A 64 -40.90 -6.06 -23.14
N ASP A 65 -39.97 -6.00 -22.19
CA ASP A 65 -38.63 -6.57 -22.31
C ASP A 65 -38.59 -8.04 -21.85
N CYS A 66 -39.71 -8.54 -21.32
CA CYS A 66 -39.87 -9.88 -20.79
C CYS A 66 -40.60 -10.82 -21.76
N ASP A 67 -40.28 -12.12 -21.69
CA ASP A 67 -40.98 -13.14 -22.47
C ASP A 67 -42.47 -13.25 -22.09
N PRO A 68 -43.38 -13.64 -23.02
CA PRO A 68 -44.80 -13.73 -22.74
C PRO A 68 -45.14 -14.63 -21.54
N GLY A 69 -45.76 -14.04 -20.51
CA GLY A 69 -46.04 -14.70 -19.22
C GLY A 69 -45.13 -14.26 -18.07
N PHE A 70 -44.26 -13.28 -18.31
CA PHE A 70 -43.41 -12.64 -17.31
C PHE A 70 -43.65 -11.11 -17.30
N VAL A 71 -43.43 -10.49 -16.14
CA VAL A 71 -43.52 -9.04 -15.88
C VAL A 71 -42.21 -8.55 -15.25
N CYS A 72 -41.92 -7.25 -15.39
CA CYS A 72 -40.67 -6.68 -14.93
C CYS A 72 -40.77 -6.16 -13.48
N VAL A 73 -40.12 -6.86 -12.55
CA VAL A 73 -40.09 -6.53 -11.12
C VAL A 73 -38.65 -6.27 -10.71
N ALA A 74 -38.35 -5.09 -10.13
CA ALA A 74 -37.00 -4.70 -9.71
C ALA A 74 -35.89 -4.93 -10.78
N SER A 75 -36.23 -4.68 -12.05
CA SER A 75 -35.38 -4.92 -13.23
C SER A 75 -35.10 -6.40 -13.54
N ILE A 76 -35.91 -7.33 -13.06
CA ILE A 76 -35.85 -8.78 -13.33
C ILE A 76 -37.21 -9.25 -13.89
N CYS A 77 -37.20 -10.15 -14.88
CA CYS A 77 -38.43 -10.73 -15.42
C CYS A 77 -38.95 -11.89 -14.54
N GLU A 78 -40.07 -11.66 -13.85
CA GLU A 78 -40.73 -12.62 -12.96
C GLU A 78 -42.02 -13.17 -13.56
N ARG A 79 -42.33 -14.44 -13.32
CA ARG A 79 -43.45 -15.14 -13.98
C ARG A 79 -44.78 -14.78 -13.31
N THR A 80 -45.78 -14.35 -14.10
CA THR A 80 -47.12 -14.05 -13.56
C THR A 80 -47.79 -15.32 -13.01
N SER A 81 -47.98 -15.38 -11.69
CA SER A 81 -48.81 -16.39 -11.03
C SER A 81 -50.29 -16.11 -11.32
N VAL A 82 -50.82 -16.78 -12.35
CA VAL A 82 -52.27 -16.92 -12.51
C VAL A 82 -52.73 -18.02 -11.57
N ASP A 83 -53.34 -17.64 -10.46
CA ASP A 83 -54.09 -18.57 -9.60
C ASP A 83 -55.26 -19.15 -10.41
N PRO A 84 -55.32 -20.49 -10.62
CA PRO A 84 -56.37 -21.12 -11.38
C PRO A 84 -57.66 -21.40 -10.58
N ASP A 85 -57.69 -21.15 -9.26
CA ASP A 85 -58.80 -21.56 -8.37
C ASP A 85 -59.70 -20.41 -7.90
N ALA A 86 -59.81 -19.35 -8.74
CA ALA A 86 -60.86 -18.34 -8.60
C ALA A 86 -62.25 -18.93 -8.97
N GLY A 87 -62.82 -19.70 -8.04
CA GLY A 87 -64.12 -20.34 -8.17
C GLY A 87 -65.28 -19.38 -8.44
N GLU A 88 -66.32 -19.87 -9.13
CA GLU A 88 -67.53 -19.08 -9.43
C GLU A 88 -68.24 -18.60 -8.15
N PRO A 89 -68.82 -17.38 -8.15
CA PRO A 89 -69.54 -16.86 -6.99
C PRO A 89 -70.87 -17.62 -6.81
N ASP A 90 -70.96 -18.41 -5.74
CA ASP A 90 -72.20 -19.12 -5.39
C ASP A 90 -73.30 -18.13 -4.97
N ALA A 91 -74.54 -18.46 -5.35
CA ALA A 91 -75.70 -17.58 -5.24
C ALA A 91 -76.83 -18.23 -4.45
N ASP A 92 -76.56 -18.61 -3.19
CA ASP A 92 -77.59 -19.00 -2.23
C ASP A 92 -77.98 -17.81 -1.34
N THR A 93 -79.29 -17.57 -1.24
CA THR A 93 -79.90 -16.50 -0.42
C THR A 93 -80.80 -17.09 0.66
N THR A 94 -80.30 -18.12 1.37
CA THR A 94 -80.97 -18.69 2.53
C THR A 94 -80.22 -18.32 3.83
N PRO A 95 -80.88 -17.69 4.82
CA PRO A 95 -80.24 -17.32 6.08
C PRO A 95 -80.33 -18.50 7.06
N ASP A 96 -79.24 -19.25 7.22
CA ASP A 96 -79.16 -20.30 8.25
C ASP A 96 -78.52 -19.80 9.57
N VAL A 97 -78.72 -20.60 10.60
CA VAL A 97 -78.59 -20.29 12.03
C VAL A 97 -77.14 -20.12 12.47
N ASN A 98 -76.93 -19.28 13.51
CA ASN A 98 -75.67 -19.19 14.27
C ASN A 98 -75.11 -20.58 14.66
N ILE A 99 -74.18 -21.09 13.86
CA ILE A 99 -73.16 -22.05 14.27
C ILE A 99 -71.93 -21.21 14.64
N PRO A 100 -71.27 -21.45 15.78
CA PRO A 100 -69.98 -20.81 16.06
C PRO A 100 -69.00 -21.31 15.01
N ASP A 101 -68.49 -20.40 14.19
CA ASP A 101 -67.45 -20.71 13.22
C ASP A 101 -66.21 -21.17 13.99
N ALA A 102 -65.81 -22.42 13.75
CA ALA A 102 -64.76 -23.11 14.50
C ALA A 102 -63.49 -23.34 13.67
N ASP A 103 -63.53 -22.96 12.39
CA ASP A 103 -62.47 -23.17 11.41
C ASP A 103 -61.87 -21.82 10.94
N THR A 104 -61.65 -20.91 11.88
CA THR A 104 -60.57 -19.92 11.70
C THR A 104 -59.26 -20.68 11.83
N GLU A 105 -58.72 -21.19 10.71
CA GLU A 105 -57.30 -21.53 10.66
C GLU A 105 -56.53 -20.29 11.16
N PRO A 106 -55.55 -20.46 12.07
CA PRO A 106 -54.75 -19.32 12.49
C PRO A 106 -54.08 -18.75 11.24
N ASP A 107 -54.23 -17.44 11.05
CA ASP A 107 -53.62 -16.69 9.95
C ASP A 107 -52.10 -16.72 10.12
N THR A 108 -51.48 -17.81 9.64
CA THR A 108 -50.04 -18.01 9.69
C THR A 108 -49.44 -17.26 8.53
N GLU A 109 -49.19 -15.96 8.74
CA GLU A 109 -48.29 -15.19 7.89
C GLU A 109 -47.00 -15.98 7.67
N GLU A 110 -46.60 -16.12 6.41
CA GLU A 110 -45.37 -16.82 6.04
C GLU A 110 -44.17 -16.12 6.72
N PRO A 111 -43.26 -16.84 7.38
CA PRO A 111 -42.18 -16.21 8.12
C PRO A 111 -41.33 -15.33 7.20
N ASP A 112 -41.08 -14.09 7.61
CA ASP A 112 -40.18 -13.18 6.90
C ASP A 112 -38.79 -13.82 6.78
N THR A 113 -38.32 -13.95 5.54
CA THR A 113 -37.00 -14.50 5.18
C THR A 113 -36.09 -13.50 4.48
N ASP A 114 -36.51 -12.23 4.33
CA ASP A 114 -35.68 -11.22 3.69
C ASP A 114 -34.56 -10.76 4.64
N GLN A 115 -33.31 -11.03 4.27
CA GLN A 115 -32.15 -10.71 5.09
C GLN A 115 -31.80 -9.22 5.00
N PRO A 116 -31.51 -8.53 6.13
CA PRO A 116 -31.01 -7.16 6.08
C PRO A 116 -29.70 -7.07 5.28
N ARG A 117 -29.53 -5.95 4.57
CA ARG A 117 -28.36 -5.62 3.75
C ARG A 117 -27.89 -4.21 4.08
N VAL A 118 -26.59 -3.96 4.02
CA VAL A 118 -26.06 -2.59 3.97
C VAL A 118 -26.33 -2.03 2.57
N THR A 119 -27.00 -0.88 2.50
CA THR A 119 -27.34 -0.18 1.24
C THR A 119 -26.49 1.05 1.01
N ARG A 120 -25.89 1.61 2.06
CA ARG A 120 -24.99 2.75 2.01
C ARG A 120 -24.05 2.76 3.23
N VAL A 121 -22.84 3.25 3.02
CA VAL A 121 -21.87 3.60 4.07
C VAL A 121 -21.39 5.03 3.88
N ILE A 122 -21.06 5.71 4.99
CA ILE A 122 -20.31 6.97 5.07
C ILE A 122 -19.19 6.75 6.10
N PRO A 123 -17.91 7.08 5.83
CA PRO A 123 -17.35 7.43 4.52
C PRO A 123 -17.69 6.41 3.43
N VAL A 124 -17.73 6.85 2.17
CA VAL A 124 -17.94 5.92 1.05
C VAL A 124 -16.74 4.99 0.89
N ASP A 125 -16.95 3.82 0.30
CA ASP A 125 -15.87 2.84 0.15
C ASP A 125 -14.70 3.40 -0.67
N GLY A 126 -13.47 3.19 -0.17
CA GLY A 126 -12.25 3.73 -0.73
C GLY A 126 -12.07 5.25 -0.55
N ALA A 127 -12.89 5.92 0.27
CA ALA A 127 -12.75 7.35 0.54
C ALA A 127 -11.35 7.70 1.09
N ARG A 128 -10.83 8.86 0.69
CA ARG A 128 -9.51 9.38 1.11
C ARG A 128 -9.67 10.81 1.63
N GLN A 129 -8.69 11.27 2.40
CA GLN A 129 -8.73 12.58 3.08
C GLN A 129 -9.95 12.74 4.00
N VAL A 130 -10.31 11.67 4.71
CA VAL A 130 -11.42 11.66 5.67
C VAL A 130 -11.01 12.39 6.96
N PRO A 131 -11.77 13.38 7.47
CA PRO A 131 -11.47 14.06 8.73
C PRO A 131 -11.30 13.09 9.91
N LEU A 132 -10.37 13.39 10.81
CA LEU A 132 -9.98 12.49 11.90
C LEU A 132 -11.11 12.23 12.92
N ASP A 133 -12.10 13.13 13.00
CA ASP A 133 -13.27 13.09 13.87
C ASP A 133 -14.55 12.62 13.16
N THR A 134 -14.42 11.95 12.00
CA THR A 134 -15.58 11.51 11.19
C THR A 134 -16.41 10.41 11.85
N ASP A 135 -17.72 10.65 11.97
CA ASP A 135 -18.72 9.62 12.25
C ASP A 135 -18.86 8.63 11.08
N ILE A 136 -18.89 7.33 11.39
CA ILE A 136 -19.20 6.28 10.43
C ILE A 136 -20.71 6.01 10.45
N GLN A 137 -21.37 6.06 9.30
CA GLN A 137 -22.81 5.80 9.15
C GLN A 137 -23.05 4.61 8.23
N VAL A 138 -23.96 3.71 8.60
CA VAL A 138 -24.36 2.53 7.83
C VAL A 138 -25.89 2.52 7.70
N THR A 139 -26.40 2.55 6.48
CA THR A 139 -27.85 2.45 6.19
C THR A 139 -28.23 1.02 5.83
N PHE A 140 -29.27 0.48 6.47
CA PHE A 140 -29.78 -0.87 6.21
C PHE A 140 -31.00 -0.89 5.26
N SER A 141 -31.21 -2.00 4.57
CA SER A 141 -32.37 -2.22 3.67
C SER A 141 -33.72 -2.30 4.41
N LYS A 142 -33.70 -2.79 5.66
CA LYS A 142 -34.84 -2.96 6.56
C LYS A 142 -34.41 -2.65 8.00
N GLU A 143 -35.38 -2.54 8.89
CA GLU A 143 -35.13 -2.32 10.33
C GLU A 143 -34.38 -3.52 10.95
N ILE A 144 -33.51 -3.24 11.92
CA ILE A 144 -32.73 -4.25 12.64
C ILE A 144 -33.08 -4.29 14.14
N ASP A 145 -32.85 -5.41 14.83
CA ASP A 145 -32.88 -5.46 16.30
C ASP A 145 -31.60 -4.82 16.84
N ALA A 146 -31.51 -3.49 16.74
CA ALA A 146 -30.34 -2.75 17.15
C ALA A 146 -30.04 -2.94 18.65
N PHE A 147 -31.08 -2.99 19.49
CA PHE A 147 -30.92 -3.11 20.94
C PHE A 147 -30.24 -4.42 21.38
N ARG A 148 -30.48 -5.54 20.68
CA ARG A 148 -29.81 -6.82 21.00
C ARG A 148 -28.59 -7.11 20.13
N THR A 149 -28.59 -6.68 18.88
CA THR A 149 -27.66 -7.20 17.86
C THR A 149 -26.63 -6.18 17.38
N LEU A 150 -26.83 -4.87 17.57
CA LEU A 150 -25.89 -3.83 17.16
C LEU A 150 -25.00 -3.40 18.35
N ASN A 151 -23.72 -3.78 18.31
CA ASN A 151 -22.74 -3.49 19.36
C ASN A 151 -21.31 -3.64 18.82
N ILE A 152 -20.30 -3.36 19.64
CA ILE A 152 -18.87 -3.39 19.26
C ILE A 152 -18.33 -4.75 18.76
N GLN A 153 -19.09 -5.84 18.86
CA GLN A 153 -18.74 -7.15 18.26
C GLN A 153 -19.34 -7.36 16.86
N SER A 154 -20.37 -6.57 16.52
CA SER A 154 -21.14 -6.70 15.27
C SER A 154 -21.06 -5.48 14.36
N PHE A 155 -20.73 -4.30 14.90
CA PHE A 155 -20.43 -3.08 14.15
C PHE A 155 -19.24 -2.38 14.80
N PHE A 156 -18.11 -2.34 14.10
CA PHE A 156 -16.86 -1.75 14.60
C PHE A 156 -15.95 -1.27 13.46
N ILE A 157 -14.91 -0.51 13.81
CA ILE A 157 -13.82 -0.13 12.92
C ILE A 157 -12.53 -0.87 13.30
N SER A 158 -11.84 -1.42 12.30
CA SER A 158 -10.57 -2.12 12.46
C SER A 158 -9.40 -1.22 12.07
N ASP A 159 -8.40 -1.19 12.93
CA ASP A 159 -7.10 -0.55 12.70
C ASP A 159 -6.16 -1.55 11.98
N PRO A 160 -5.36 -1.12 10.99
CA PRO A 160 -4.50 -2.02 10.21
C PRO A 160 -3.34 -2.62 11.03
N ASP A 161 -2.94 -1.96 12.11
CA ASP A 161 -1.88 -2.41 13.03
C ASP A 161 -2.46 -3.23 14.21
N GLY A 162 -3.77 -3.50 14.19
CA GLY A 162 -4.56 -4.16 15.25
C GLY A 162 -4.43 -5.68 15.36
N ILE A 163 -3.28 -6.27 15.06
CA ILE A 163 -3.09 -7.73 14.87
C ILE A 163 -3.44 -8.59 16.12
N ALA A 164 -3.56 -7.99 17.31
CA ALA A 164 -3.80 -8.68 18.58
C ALA A 164 -5.25 -8.59 19.12
N SER A 165 -6.13 -7.80 18.49
CA SER A 165 -7.49 -7.55 18.97
C SER A 165 -8.55 -7.98 17.95
N THR A 166 -9.28 -9.08 18.22
CA THR A 166 -10.35 -9.61 17.34
C THR A 166 -11.55 -8.68 17.18
N HIS A 167 -11.61 -7.59 17.96
CA HIS A 167 -12.58 -6.51 17.90
C HIS A 167 -11.75 -5.23 18.11
N GLY A 168 -11.87 -4.23 17.22
CA GLY A 168 -10.91 -3.13 17.14
C GLY A 168 -10.71 -2.36 18.46
N ASN A 169 -9.45 -2.01 18.76
CA ASN A 169 -9.06 -1.26 19.97
C ASN A 169 -9.54 0.20 20.00
N ILE A 170 -10.35 0.64 19.03
CA ILE A 170 -10.82 2.02 18.94
C ILE A 170 -12.11 2.12 19.76
N GLU A 171 -12.10 2.96 20.80
CA GLU A 171 -13.31 3.21 21.58
C GLU A 171 -14.31 4.02 20.76
N VAL A 172 -15.54 3.50 20.66
CA VAL A 172 -16.64 4.08 19.89
C VAL A 172 -17.91 4.10 20.70
N ASP A 173 -18.78 5.06 20.41
CA ASP A 173 -20.20 5.04 20.79
C ASP A 173 -21.04 4.69 19.56
N ILE A 174 -22.14 3.95 19.76
CA ILE A 174 -23.02 3.45 18.68
C ILE A 174 -24.46 3.87 18.97
N GLU A 175 -25.11 4.47 17.97
CA GLU A 175 -26.52 4.87 17.97
C GLU A 175 -27.24 4.28 16.75
N TYR A 176 -28.53 4.00 16.87
CA TYR A 176 -29.38 3.58 15.74
C TYR A 176 -30.60 4.49 15.60
N GLN A 177 -30.78 5.02 14.41
CA GLN A 177 -31.88 5.89 14.02
C GLN A 177 -32.92 5.04 13.27
N GLU A 178 -33.93 4.57 14.00
CA GLU A 178 -34.91 3.58 13.52
C GLU A 178 -35.62 4.04 12.24
N ASP A 179 -36.19 5.26 12.22
CA ASP A 179 -36.93 5.83 11.09
C ASP A 179 -36.09 5.90 9.79
N GLU A 180 -34.79 6.17 9.91
CA GLU A 180 -33.88 6.30 8.76
C GLU A 180 -33.17 4.97 8.43
N ARG A 181 -33.24 3.99 9.34
CA ARG A 181 -32.48 2.72 9.36
C ARG A 181 -30.97 2.93 9.30
N ILE A 182 -30.48 3.97 9.99
CA ILE A 182 -29.05 4.33 10.02
C ILE A 182 -28.44 3.96 11.38
N ALA A 183 -27.39 3.14 11.36
CA ALA A 183 -26.47 3.01 12.50
C ALA A 183 -25.36 4.05 12.36
N VAL A 184 -25.08 4.77 13.43
CA VAL A 184 -23.97 5.72 13.56
C VAL A 184 -22.97 5.17 14.56
N LEU A 185 -21.69 5.23 14.22
CA LEU A 185 -20.55 4.87 15.06
C LEU A 185 -19.62 6.09 15.15
N THR A 186 -19.45 6.60 16.36
CA THR A 186 -18.67 7.81 16.66
C THR A 186 -17.40 7.43 17.42
N PRO A 187 -16.19 7.66 16.86
CA PRO A 187 -14.94 7.50 17.59
C PRO A 187 -14.84 8.44 18.80
N ARG A 188 -14.44 7.92 19.97
CA ARG A 188 -14.28 8.73 21.20
C ARG A 188 -13.01 9.58 21.24
N GLN A 189 -12.07 9.32 20.34
CA GLN A 189 -10.84 10.07 20.13
C GLN A 189 -10.65 10.23 18.61
N PRO A 190 -9.97 11.29 18.15
CA PRO A 190 -9.61 11.42 16.74
C PRO A 190 -8.87 10.17 16.25
N LEU A 191 -9.24 9.70 15.06
CA LEU A 191 -8.55 8.63 14.35
C LEU A 191 -7.13 9.05 13.96
N ARG A 192 -6.23 8.08 13.80
CA ARG A 192 -4.84 8.34 13.43
C ARG A 192 -4.78 8.91 12.00
N PRO A 193 -3.96 9.93 11.71
CA PRO A 193 -3.83 10.48 10.37
C PRO A 193 -3.15 9.48 9.42
N ALA A 194 -3.30 9.68 8.11
CA ALA A 194 -2.74 8.83 7.05
C ALA A 194 -2.89 7.31 7.28
N THR A 195 -4.06 6.88 7.78
CA THR A 195 -4.32 5.49 8.17
C THR A 195 -5.58 4.97 7.49
N GLN A 196 -5.47 3.78 6.89
CA GLN A 196 -6.58 3.08 6.27
C GLN A 196 -7.33 2.26 7.33
N TYR A 197 -8.58 2.63 7.60
CA TYR A 197 -9.47 1.90 8.51
C TYR A 197 -10.48 1.06 7.73
N THR A 198 -10.87 -0.08 8.29
CA THR A 198 -11.93 -0.94 7.74
C THR A 198 -13.15 -0.89 8.65
N VAL A 199 -14.27 -0.38 8.14
CA VAL A 199 -15.61 -0.50 8.73
C VAL A 199 -16.10 -1.92 8.54
N ILE A 200 -16.56 -2.57 9.62
CA ILE A 200 -16.98 -3.97 9.60
C ILE A 200 -18.36 -4.10 10.24
N VAL A 201 -19.31 -4.68 9.49
CA VAL A 201 -20.62 -5.09 10.00
C VAL A 201 -20.76 -6.59 9.80
N THR A 202 -20.91 -7.34 10.90
CA THR A 202 -20.93 -8.81 10.87
C THR A 202 -22.35 -9.35 10.71
N THR A 203 -22.46 -10.64 10.35
CA THR A 203 -23.72 -11.40 10.34
C THR A 203 -24.32 -11.61 11.75
N GLY A 204 -23.69 -11.05 12.79
CA GLY A 204 -24.27 -10.94 14.13
C GLY A 204 -25.36 -9.87 14.25
N VAL A 205 -25.43 -8.90 13.34
CA VAL A 205 -26.58 -7.99 13.20
C VAL A 205 -27.77 -8.77 12.59
N GLN A 206 -28.95 -8.65 13.19
CA GLN A 206 -30.16 -9.37 12.75
C GLN A 206 -31.37 -8.42 12.71
N ASP A 207 -32.41 -8.82 11.97
CA ASP A 207 -33.69 -8.11 11.96
C ASP A 207 -34.59 -8.44 13.17
N ASN A 208 -35.79 -7.87 13.18
CA ASN A 208 -36.81 -8.12 14.20
C ASN A 208 -37.78 -9.28 13.83
N ALA A 209 -37.51 -10.05 12.77
CA ALA A 209 -38.38 -11.14 12.31
C ALA A 209 -38.39 -12.32 13.30
N GLN A 210 -39.33 -13.26 13.12
CA GLN A 210 -39.43 -14.47 13.95
C GLN A 210 -39.66 -15.70 13.04
N PRO A 211 -38.62 -16.53 12.78
CA PRO A 211 -37.24 -16.42 13.26
C PRO A 211 -36.52 -15.17 12.71
N ALA A 212 -35.53 -14.66 13.45
CA ALA A 212 -34.76 -13.49 13.05
C ALA A 212 -33.78 -13.83 11.91
N ASN A 213 -33.69 -12.94 10.92
CA ASN A 213 -32.79 -13.08 9.78
C ASN A 213 -31.47 -12.33 10.06
N PRO A 214 -30.30 -12.98 9.92
CA PRO A 214 -29.02 -12.29 10.00
C PRO A 214 -28.77 -11.42 8.77
N LEU A 215 -27.86 -10.45 8.90
CA LEU A 215 -27.30 -9.69 7.77
C LEU A 215 -26.87 -10.67 6.66
N PHE A 216 -27.31 -10.41 5.41
CA PHE A 216 -27.15 -11.32 4.26
C PHE A 216 -25.72 -11.86 4.11
N GLN A 217 -24.74 -10.97 4.29
CA GLN A 217 -23.33 -11.32 4.39
C GLN A 217 -22.62 -10.29 5.26
N ARG A 218 -21.42 -10.64 5.76
CA ARG A 218 -20.52 -9.68 6.39
C ARG A 218 -20.22 -8.54 5.41
N PHE A 219 -20.42 -7.30 5.85
CA PHE A 219 -20.09 -6.10 5.10
C PHE A 219 -18.75 -5.55 5.60
N GLU A 220 -17.89 -5.19 4.66
CA GLU A 220 -16.64 -4.50 4.91
C GLU A 220 -16.53 -3.31 3.95
N SER A 221 -15.96 -2.21 4.42
CA SER A 221 -15.66 -1.04 3.60
C SER A 221 -14.45 -0.31 4.18
N THR A 222 -13.62 0.30 3.33
CA THR A 222 -12.38 0.96 3.73
C THR A 222 -12.45 2.47 3.54
N PHE A 223 -11.73 3.21 4.38
CA PHE A 223 -11.45 4.63 4.16
C PHE A 223 -10.08 5.01 4.71
N VAL A 224 -9.51 6.10 4.18
CA VAL A 224 -8.19 6.63 4.57
C VAL A 224 -8.39 8.02 5.17
N THR A 225 -7.92 8.20 6.40
CA THR A 225 -7.93 9.49 7.10
C THR A 225 -7.03 10.53 6.43
N ASP A 226 -7.27 11.81 6.76
CA ASP A 226 -6.44 12.94 6.34
C ASP A 226 -4.95 12.63 6.51
N SER A 227 -4.24 12.69 5.40
CA SER A 227 -2.80 12.39 5.32
C SER A 227 -1.94 13.65 5.23
N THR A 228 -2.56 14.83 5.16
CA THR A 228 -1.88 16.12 5.03
C THR A 228 -0.76 16.25 6.06
N GLU A 229 0.41 16.70 5.60
CA GLU A 229 1.52 17.01 6.48
C GLU A 229 1.59 18.52 6.75
N PRO A 230 2.03 18.93 7.95
CA PRO A 230 2.27 20.32 8.29
C PRO A 230 3.17 21.06 7.28
N ALA A 231 2.81 22.29 6.94
CA ALA A 231 3.47 23.06 5.88
C ALA A 231 4.95 23.39 6.20
N ASP A 232 5.30 23.51 7.48
CA ASP A 232 6.68 23.67 7.96
C ASP A 232 7.58 22.49 7.57
N LEU A 233 7.05 21.26 7.57
CA LEU A 233 7.79 20.08 7.12
C LEU A 233 8.01 20.08 5.60
N GLN A 234 7.05 20.61 4.82
CA GLN A 234 7.24 20.81 3.39
C GLN A 234 8.32 21.87 3.11
N GLU A 235 8.38 22.96 3.89
CA GLU A 235 9.44 23.98 3.78
C GLU A 235 10.82 23.42 4.14
N ILE A 236 10.92 22.60 5.21
CA ILE A 236 12.14 21.87 5.57
C ILE A 236 12.57 20.94 4.42
N ALA A 237 11.66 20.12 3.88
CA ALA A 237 11.98 19.24 2.75
C ALA A 237 12.38 20.02 1.49
N ALA A 238 11.73 21.16 1.19
CA ALA A 238 12.09 22.01 0.08
C ALA A 238 13.47 22.68 0.26
N THR A 239 13.87 23.00 1.50
CA THR A 239 15.14 23.66 1.84
C THR A 239 16.35 22.74 1.60
N TYR A 240 16.29 21.50 2.10
CA TYR A 240 17.41 20.56 2.02
C TYR A 240 17.36 19.62 0.81
N ALA A 241 16.38 19.78 -0.07
CA ALA A 241 16.18 18.92 -1.23
C ALA A 241 17.46 18.84 -2.10
N PRO A 242 17.91 17.63 -2.48
CA PRO A 242 19.19 17.44 -3.17
C PRO A 242 19.20 18.07 -4.56
N VAL A 243 20.39 18.47 -5.01
CA VAL A 243 20.65 18.68 -6.43
C VAL A 243 21.12 17.34 -7.00
N ILE A 244 20.35 16.76 -7.91
CA ILE A 244 20.53 15.38 -8.36
C ILE A 244 21.28 15.38 -9.69
N TYR A 245 22.51 14.89 -9.69
CA TYR A 245 23.31 14.60 -10.87
C TYR A 245 22.96 13.18 -11.34
N GLN A 246 21.99 13.08 -12.25
CA GLN A 246 21.54 11.81 -12.82
C GLN A 246 22.35 11.45 -14.06
N ASP A 247 23.13 10.37 -13.96
CA ASP A 247 23.74 9.71 -15.12
C ASP A 247 22.67 8.94 -15.91
N THR A 248 22.78 8.97 -17.23
CA THR A 248 21.86 8.31 -18.16
C THR A 248 22.63 7.47 -19.16
N ARG A 249 21.98 6.45 -19.72
CA ARG A 249 22.56 5.71 -20.83
C ARG A 249 21.47 5.18 -21.77
N LEU A 250 21.45 5.63 -23.02
CA LEU A 250 20.56 5.04 -24.02
C LEU A 250 21.20 3.78 -24.57
N VAL A 251 20.55 2.65 -24.32
CA VAL A 251 20.83 1.38 -25.00
C VAL A 251 19.79 1.20 -26.09
N GLU A 252 20.17 0.61 -27.23
CA GLU A 252 19.24 0.34 -28.33
C GLU A 252 18.07 -0.54 -27.82
N GLY A 253 16.85 0.03 -27.76
CA GLY A 253 15.67 -0.64 -27.20
C GLY A 253 15.42 -0.45 -25.69
N SER A 254 16.11 0.50 -25.04
CA SER A 254 15.75 1.02 -23.70
C SER A 254 15.24 2.46 -23.80
N GLU A 255 14.18 2.78 -23.06
CA GLU A 255 13.67 4.15 -22.92
C GLU A 255 14.45 4.91 -21.83
N ILE A 256 14.62 6.22 -22.01
CA ILE A 256 15.31 7.10 -21.03
C ILE A 256 14.61 7.10 -19.66
N ASN A 257 13.30 6.82 -19.63
CA ASN A 257 12.44 6.79 -18.43
C ASN A 257 12.96 5.89 -17.30
N ILE A 258 13.82 4.89 -17.57
CA ILE A 258 14.37 4.04 -16.50
C ILE A 258 15.47 4.72 -15.69
N ASP A 259 16.11 5.76 -16.25
CA ASP A 259 17.13 6.57 -15.60
C ASP A 259 16.53 7.94 -15.14
N VAL A 260 15.19 8.09 -15.10
CA VAL A 260 14.48 9.29 -14.61
C VAL A 260 13.71 8.91 -13.32
N PRO A 261 13.97 9.55 -12.17
CA PRO A 261 13.22 9.26 -10.94
C PRO A 261 11.78 9.80 -11.07
N THR A 262 10.78 9.00 -10.72
CA THR A 262 9.36 9.32 -10.97
C THR A 262 8.46 8.76 -9.85
N THR A 263 7.15 8.98 -9.92
CA THR A 263 6.21 8.38 -8.96
C THR A 263 5.91 6.92 -9.31
N ILE A 264 5.41 6.14 -8.35
CA ILE A 264 4.95 4.75 -8.58
C ILE A 264 3.75 4.71 -9.53
N ASP A 265 2.95 5.78 -9.55
CA ASP A 265 1.74 5.97 -10.36
C ASP A 265 1.96 6.87 -11.59
N PHE A 266 3.16 6.86 -12.18
CA PHE A 266 3.56 7.78 -13.27
C PHE A 266 2.70 7.69 -14.54
N ASP A 267 1.96 6.59 -14.70
CA ASP A 267 1.06 6.29 -15.81
C ASP A 267 -0.43 6.44 -15.47
N GLY A 268 -0.75 6.80 -14.22
CA GLY A 268 -2.09 7.17 -13.77
C GLY A 268 -2.83 6.12 -12.94
N ASP A 269 -2.20 5.01 -12.58
CA ASP A 269 -2.74 4.03 -11.63
C ASP A 269 -1.67 3.52 -10.65
N PHE A 270 -2.08 2.79 -9.60
CA PHE A 270 -1.17 2.25 -8.58
C PHE A 270 -0.85 0.76 -8.79
N ASP A 271 -1.03 0.22 -10.01
CA ASP A 271 -0.64 -1.14 -10.36
C ASP A 271 0.87 -1.21 -10.63
N ALA A 272 1.64 -1.28 -9.55
CA ALA A 272 3.08 -1.40 -9.59
C ALA A 272 3.55 -2.59 -10.43
N SER A 273 2.73 -3.64 -10.56
CA SER A 273 3.09 -4.90 -11.24
C SER A 273 3.40 -4.75 -12.74
N ASN A 274 2.96 -3.65 -13.35
CA ASN A 274 3.11 -3.37 -14.77
C ASN A 274 4.15 -2.26 -15.09
N ASN A 275 4.74 -1.64 -14.06
CA ASN A 275 5.54 -0.42 -14.20
C ASN A 275 6.75 -0.57 -15.13
N LEU A 276 7.42 -1.73 -15.12
CA LEU A 276 8.53 -2.00 -16.05
C LEU A 276 8.05 -1.99 -17.51
N ALA A 277 6.88 -2.56 -17.79
CA ALA A 277 6.30 -2.59 -19.12
C ALA A 277 5.86 -1.20 -19.57
N ASN A 278 5.32 -0.41 -18.64
CA ASN A 278 4.76 0.91 -18.90
C ASN A 278 5.86 1.95 -19.16
N ALA A 279 6.94 1.95 -18.37
CA ALA A 279 8.09 2.83 -18.57
C ALA A 279 8.85 2.58 -19.89
N ARG A 280 8.80 1.34 -20.40
CA ARG A 280 9.46 0.90 -21.64
C ARG A 280 8.63 1.09 -22.92
N ARG A 281 7.46 1.72 -22.85
CA ARG A 281 6.72 2.14 -24.07
C ARG A 281 7.36 3.40 -24.62
N SER A 282 7.62 3.45 -25.93
CA SER A 282 8.22 4.62 -26.59
C SER A 282 7.36 5.90 -26.55
N THR A 283 6.07 5.77 -26.23
CA THR A 283 5.15 6.88 -25.98
C THR A 283 5.19 7.41 -24.55
N THR A 284 5.77 6.68 -23.60
CA THR A 284 5.83 7.10 -22.20
C THR A 284 6.87 8.20 -22.02
N ARG A 285 6.51 9.23 -21.26
CA ARG A 285 7.42 10.24 -20.74
C ARG A 285 7.11 10.40 -19.25
N THR A 286 8.07 10.02 -18.43
CA THR A 286 7.98 10.18 -16.97
C THR A 286 8.32 11.63 -16.62
N SER A 287 7.49 12.25 -15.77
CA SER A 287 7.84 13.51 -15.12
C SER A 287 8.69 13.22 -13.90
N ALA A 288 9.72 14.03 -13.69
CA ALA A 288 10.65 13.83 -12.59
C ALA A 288 10.01 14.10 -11.23
N ALA A 289 10.08 13.14 -10.32
CA ALA A 289 9.52 13.25 -8.98
C ALA A 289 10.42 12.56 -7.94
N VAL A 290 10.41 13.11 -6.72
CA VAL A 290 11.14 12.59 -5.58
C VAL A 290 10.19 12.56 -4.39
N TYR A 291 10.00 11.38 -3.80
CA TYR A 291 9.24 11.28 -2.56
C TYR A 291 10.05 11.83 -1.39
N TYR A 292 9.40 12.53 -0.46
CA TYR A 292 10.06 12.98 0.77
C TYR A 292 9.29 12.62 2.03
N SER A 293 10.02 12.50 3.14
CA SER A 293 9.45 12.47 4.49
C SER A 293 10.37 13.20 5.45
N VAL A 294 9.80 13.94 6.41
CA VAL A 294 10.54 14.62 7.48
C VAL A 294 10.16 13.98 8.81
N THR A 295 11.17 13.66 9.61
CA THR A 295 10.99 13.39 11.05
C THR A 295 11.89 14.33 11.84
N GLU A 296 11.39 14.82 12.96
CA GLU A 296 12.09 15.76 13.83
C GLU A 296 12.31 15.15 15.21
N THR A 297 13.52 15.26 15.74
CA THR A 297 13.81 15.14 17.18
C THR A 297 14.01 16.51 17.80
N GLU A 298 14.15 16.58 19.12
CA GLU A 298 14.43 17.85 19.82
C GLU A 298 15.63 18.61 19.21
N SER A 299 16.63 17.91 18.64
CA SER A 299 17.82 18.56 18.06
C SER A 299 18.10 18.30 16.57
N HIS A 300 17.41 17.38 15.90
CA HIS A 300 17.72 17.04 14.50
C HIS A 300 16.48 16.88 13.61
N ASN A 301 16.56 17.38 12.38
CA ASN A 301 15.65 17.01 11.30
C ASN A 301 16.31 15.88 10.49
N PHE A 302 15.59 14.79 10.29
CA PHE A 302 15.98 13.71 9.39
C PHE A 302 15.03 13.72 8.20
N ILE A 303 15.60 13.96 7.03
CA ILE A 303 14.82 14.16 5.81
C ILE A 303 15.19 13.06 4.82
N HIS A 304 14.23 12.20 4.53
CA HIS A 304 14.35 11.16 3.51
C HIS A 304 13.97 11.72 2.15
N TYR A 305 14.73 11.35 1.11
CA TYR A 305 14.42 11.63 -0.29
C TYR A 305 14.52 10.33 -1.10
N THR A 306 13.37 9.71 -1.33
CA THR A 306 13.24 8.43 -2.02
C THR A 306 12.94 8.65 -3.49
N LEU A 307 13.90 8.28 -4.34
CA LEU A 307 13.81 8.27 -5.79
C LEU A 307 13.36 6.86 -6.22
N TYR A 308 12.20 6.78 -6.85
CA TYR A 308 11.71 5.54 -7.47
C TYR A 308 12.03 5.52 -8.96
N TYR A 309 12.51 4.38 -9.45
CA TYR A 309 12.71 4.12 -10.88
C TYR A 309 11.88 2.89 -11.28
N PRO A 310 11.21 2.88 -12.45
CA PRO A 310 10.43 1.72 -12.87
C PRO A 310 11.26 0.47 -13.18
N SER A 311 12.59 0.60 -13.33
CA SER A 311 13.47 -0.53 -13.59
C SER A 311 14.90 -0.33 -13.09
N ARG A 312 15.49 -1.42 -12.56
CA ARG A 312 16.94 -1.58 -12.40
C ARG A 312 17.53 -2.27 -13.64
N ARG A 313 18.55 -1.68 -14.25
CA ARG A 313 19.31 -2.24 -15.38
C ARG A 313 20.75 -2.53 -14.95
N THR A 314 21.16 -3.80 -15.03
CA THR A 314 22.51 -4.26 -14.70
C THR A 314 23.18 -4.92 -15.92
N LEU A 315 24.50 -4.83 -16.03
CA LEU A 315 25.27 -5.52 -17.08
C LEU A 315 25.83 -6.84 -16.54
N ASN A 316 25.47 -7.97 -17.14
CA ASN A 316 25.94 -9.29 -16.75
C ASN A 316 26.46 -10.05 -17.98
N ALA A 317 27.74 -10.47 -17.93
CA ALA A 317 28.43 -11.18 -19.02
C ALA A 317 28.43 -10.49 -20.42
N GLY A 318 28.00 -9.24 -20.51
CA GLY A 318 27.85 -8.48 -21.77
C GLY A 318 26.39 -8.20 -22.15
N ASP A 319 25.44 -8.87 -21.51
CA ASP A 319 24.01 -8.67 -21.71
C ASP A 319 23.40 -7.77 -20.62
N PHE A 320 22.42 -6.95 -20.98
CA PHE A 320 21.68 -6.14 -20.01
C PHE A 320 20.53 -6.95 -19.39
N LEU A 321 20.55 -7.08 -18.06
CA LEU A 321 19.45 -7.65 -17.27
C LEU A 321 18.62 -6.51 -16.69
N TYR A 322 17.32 -6.54 -16.96
CA TYR A 322 16.33 -5.65 -16.40
C TYR A 322 15.59 -6.37 -15.27
N ALA A 323 15.41 -5.66 -14.17
CA ALA A 323 14.50 -6.03 -13.10
C ALA A 323 13.46 -4.91 -12.95
N GLU A 324 12.28 -5.29 -12.47
CA GLU A 324 11.18 -4.39 -12.19
C GLU A 324 11.44 -3.62 -10.89
N HIS A 325 11.16 -2.32 -10.94
CA HIS A 325 11.52 -1.35 -9.91
C HIS A 325 13.03 -1.20 -9.65
N ASP A 326 13.36 -0.02 -9.14
CA ASP A 326 14.55 0.28 -8.38
C ASP A 326 14.25 1.43 -7.41
N PHE A 327 15.07 1.56 -6.37
CA PHE A 327 14.97 2.66 -5.44
C PHE A 327 16.35 3.18 -5.07
N THR A 328 16.52 4.50 -5.10
CA THR A 328 17.56 5.21 -4.34
C THR A 328 16.88 5.94 -3.19
N ASP A 329 17.46 5.94 -2.01
CA ASP A 329 17.03 6.84 -0.94
C ASP A 329 18.25 7.43 -0.27
N ILE A 330 18.10 8.67 0.20
CA ILE A 330 19.08 9.31 1.06
C ILE A 330 18.39 9.86 2.30
N VAL A 331 19.06 9.77 3.44
CA VAL A 331 18.71 10.53 4.65
C VAL A 331 19.69 11.69 4.80
N VAL A 332 19.16 12.90 4.91
CA VAL A 332 19.89 14.11 5.28
C VAL A 332 19.61 14.39 6.75
N ALA A 333 20.64 14.33 7.59
CA ALA A 333 20.56 14.70 9.00
C ALA A 333 21.02 16.15 9.16
N VAL A 334 20.13 17.00 9.66
CA VAL A 334 20.31 18.44 9.83
C VAL A 334 20.18 18.79 11.31
N ASN A 335 21.10 19.58 11.84
CA ASN A 335 21.00 20.11 13.20
C ASN A 335 19.96 21.25 13.26
N ARG A 336 18.91 21.11 14.08
CA ARG A 336 17.78 22.07 14.14
C ARG A 336 18.21 23.46 14.62
N ALA A 337 19.22 23.54 15.50
CA ALA A 337 19.65 24.80 16.09
C ALA A 337 20.59 25.62 15.18
N SER A 338 21.34 24.96 14.27
CA SER A 338 22.26 25.64 13.34
C SER A 338 21.78 25.68 11.90
N GLY A 339 20.86 24.80 11.50
CA GLY A 339 20.50 24.56 10.10
C GLY A 339 21.61 23.87 9.28
N GLU A 340 22.69 23.39 9.93
CA GLU A 340 23.80 22.76 9.22
C GLU A 340 23.48 21.28 8.92
N VAL A 341 23.74 20.86 7.68
CA VAL A 341 23.77 19.44 7.29
C VAL A 341 24.97 18.78 7.99
N GLU A 342 24.71 17.82 8.87
CA GLU A 342 25.76 17.14 9.63
C GLU A 342 26.18 15.81 9.02
N LEU A 343 25.25 15.10 8.37
CA LEU A 343 25.47 13.79 7.76
C LEU A 343 24.50 13.60 6.58
N VAL A 344 24.96 12.95 5.52
CA VAL A 344 24.09 12.39 4.47
C VAL A 344 24.47 10.93 4.26
N GLU A 345 23.49 10.04 4.29
CA GLU A 345 23.70 8.62 4.04
C GLU A 345 22.77 8.16 2.93
N GLY A 346 23.31 7.43 1.95
CA GLY A 346 22.54 6.93 0.79
C GLY A 346 22.51 5.42 0.71
N THR A 347 21.42 4.87 0.17
CA THR A 347 21.29 3.43 -0.11
C THR A 347 22.15 3.01 -1.31
N ARG A 348 22.66 1.78 -1.24
CA ARG A 348 23.30 1.09 -2.35
C ARG A 348 22.77 -0.33 -2.43
N VAL A 349 21.69 -0.53 -3.19
CA VAL A 349 21.04 -1.84 -3.34
C VAL A 349 21.92 -2.79 -4.17
N GLU A 350 22.51 -3.81 -3.54
CA GLU A 350 23.27 -4.88 -4.22
C GLU A 350 22.40 -6.12 -4.47
N GLY A 351 21.44 -5.96 -5.38
CA GLY A 351 20.51 -7.01 -5.81
C GLY A 351 19.39 -7.28 -4.80
N ALA A 352 18.42 -8.11 -5.21
CA ALA A 352 17.13 -8.25 -4.53
C ALA A 352 17.18 -8.76 -3.07
N HIS A 353 18.28 -9.37 -2.60
CA HIS A 353 18.31 -10.12 -1.33
C HIS A 353 19.63 -10.08 -0.54
N SER A 354 20.68 -9.39 -1.01
CA SER A 354 21.99 -9.33 -0.34
C SER A 354 22.21 -8.01 0.39
N ASN A 355 23.15 -8.02 1.36
CA ASN A 355 23.57 -6.90 2.22
C ASN A 355 23.31 -5.52 1.61
N GLU A 356 22.74 -4.63 2.42
CA GLU A 356 22.50 -3.23 2.08
C GLU A 356 23.67 -2.38 2.59
N PRO A 357 24.74 -2.15 1.80
CA PRO A 357 25.74 -1.17 2.15
C PRO A 357 25.12 0.22 2.07
N TYR A 358 25.53 1.08 3.01
CA TYR A 358 25.22 2.49 3.02
C TYR A 358 26.45 3.26 2.56
N LEU A 359 26.24 4.36 1.85
CA LEU A 359 27.28 5.28 1.42
C LEU A 359 27.13 6.57 2.20
N THR A 360 27.99 6.73 3.21
CA THR A 360 27.87 7.82 4.18
C THR A 360 28.88 8.93 3.87
N TYR A 361 28.38 10.16 3.89
CA TYR A 361 29.10 11.37 3.57
C TYR A 361 28.83 12.44 4.63
N LYS A 362 29.81 13.29 4.92
CA LYS A 362 29.58 14.47 5.77
C LYS A 362 30.38 15.69 5.30
N PRO A 363 29.92 16.92 5.56
CA PRO A 363 30.75 18.10 5.36
C PRO A 363 32.03 18.05 6.19
N ASN A 364 33.10 18.68 5.69
CA ASN A 364 34.36 18.86 6.40
C ASN A 364 34.20 19.66 7.71
N SER A 365 33.13 20.44 7.85
CA SER A 365 32.77 21.21 9.06
C SER A 365 32.08 20.36 10.13
N SER A 366 31.33 19.33 9.75
CA SER A 366 30.54 18.49 10.66
C SER A 366 31.42 17.81 11.72
N SER A 367 30.99 17.85 12.98
CA SER A 367 31.64 17.15 14.10
C SER A 367 31.34 15.65 14.16
N VAL A 368 30.36 15.15 13.37
CA VAL A 368 29.93 13.75 13.42
C VAL A 368 31.10 12.80 13.19
N SER A 369 31.20 11.77 14.03
CA SER A 369 32.26 10.76 13.99
C SER A 369 31.70 9.33 13.93
N GLY A 370 32.54 8.34 13.61
CA GLY A 370 32.11 6.96 13.35
C GLY A 370 32.22 6.10 14.60
N ARG A 371 31.20 5.28 14.88
CA ARG A 371 31.26 4.25 15.93
C ARG A 371 31.76 2.93 15.34
N GLY A 372 32.79 2.34 15.93
CA GLY A 372 33.32 1.03 15.49
C GLY A 372 33.99 1.11 14.12
N SER A 373 33.49 0.33 13.16
CA SER A 373 33.98 0.29 11.77
C SER A 373 33.07 1.04 10.77
N ASN A 374 32.16 1.89 11.27
CA ASN A 374 31.31 2.72 10.41
C ASN A 374 32.11 3.94 9.94
N ASP A 375 32.73 3.81 8.77
CA ASP A 375 33.42 4.90 8.09
C ASP A 375 32.45 5.81 7.32
N PHE A 376 32.90 7.03 7.04
CA PHE A 376 32.25 7.99 6.14
C PHE A 376 33.29 8.62 5.22
N LEU A 377 32.82 9.19 4.12
CA LEU A 377 33.61 10.07 3.26
C LEU A 377 33.30 11.54 3.60
N THR A 378 34.17 12.46 3.19
CA THR A 378 33.98 13.88 3.46
C THR A 378 34.02 14.72 2.20
N PHE A 379 33.27 15.83 2.22
CA PHE A 379 33.19 16.81 1.14
C PHE A 379 33.30 18.24 1.70
N PRO A 380 33.79 19.23 0.94
CA PRO A 380 33.80 20.61 1.39
C PRO A 380 32.37 21.14 1.55
N ALA A 381 32.08 21.85 2.65
CA ALA A 381 30.75 22.42 2.92
C ALA A 381 30.27 23.36 1.80
N SER A 382 31.20 24.01 1.07
CA SER A 382 30.90 24.81 -0.12
C SER A 382 30.41 24.03 -1.35
N ALA A 383 30.26 22.70 -1.25
CA ALA A 383 29.61 21.89 -2.26
C ALA A 383 28.11 21.67 -1.97
N LEU A 384 27.61 22.12 -0.81
CA LEU A 384 26.18 22.25 -0.61
C LEU A 384 25.68 23.46 -1.42
N GLU A 385 24.82 23.24 -2.40
CA GLU A 385 24.20 24.35 -3.13
C GLU A 385 23.25 25.11 -2.20
N ASP A 386 23.20 26.44 -2.32
CA ASP A 386 22.57 27.36 -1.35
C ASP A 386 23.01 27.18 0.12
N GLY A 387 24.09 26.43 0.38
CA GLY A 387 24.54 26.05 1.72
C GLY A 387 23.79 24.88 2.37
N ALA A 388 22.74 24.35 1.73
CA ALA A 388 21.86 23.32 2.28
C ALA A 388 21.72 22.07 1.40
N ARG A 389 21.75 22.21 0.07
CA ARG A 389 21.36 21.15 -0.86
C ARG A 389 22.51 20.20 -1.14
N TYR A 390 22.31 18.93 -0.83
CA TYR A 390 23.32 17.89 -1.06
C TYR A 390 23.45 17.57 -2.57
N PRO A 391 24.69 17.52 -3.13
CA PRO A 391 24.91 17.15 -4.53
C PRO A 391 24.92 15.63 -4.68
N LEU A 392 23.72 15.05 -4.82
CA LEU A 392 23.46 13.62 -4.97
C LEU A 392 23.86 13.19 -6.38
N PHE A 393 24.82 12.27 -6.51
CA PHE A 393 25.08 11.59 -7.79
C PHE A 393 24.29 10.28 -7.84
N VAL A 394 23.65 10.00 -8.97
CA VAL A 394 22.93 8.74 -9.22
C VAL A 394 23.45 8.12 -10.53
N PRO A 395 24.09 6.94 -10.50
CA PRO A 395 24.57 6.24 -11.69
C PRO A 395 23.42 5.60 -12.49
N SER A 396 23.54 5.58 -13.82
CA SER A 396 22.55 5.00 -14.73
C SER A 396 22.29 3.51 -14.45
N GLY A 397 21.03 3.10 -14.50
CA GLY A 397 20.54 1.73 -14.36
C GLY A 397 20.69 1.06 -12.98
N VAL A 398 21.66 1.46 -12.16
CA VAL A 398 21.94 0.84 -10.84
C VAL A 398 21.68 1.76 -9.65
N HIS A 399 21.36 3.02 -9.91
CA HIS A 399 20.73 3.99 -9.00
C HIS A 399 21.19 3.93 -7.54
N ALA A 400 22.51 4.07 -7.31
CA ALA A 400 23.10 4.14 -5.97
C ALA A 400 23.19 5.59 -5.48
N GLY A 401 22.91 5.84 -4.20
CA GLY A 401 22.98 7.17 -3.59
C GLY A 401 24.42 7.62 -3.34
N CYS A 402 25.05 8.24 -4.32
CA CYS A 402 26.46 8.62 -4.28
C CYS A 402 26.66 10.14 -4.03
N ASN A 403 27.89 10.55 -3.74
CA ASN A 403 28.29 11.96 -3.75
C ASN A 403 28.90 12.35 -5.10
N TRP A 404 28.49 13.50 -5.64
CA TRP A 404 29.04 14.05 -6.88
C TRP A 404 30.47 14.60 -6.73
N VAL A 405 30.88 15.02 -5.53
CA VAL A 405 32.11 15.82 -5.37
C VAL A 405 33.36 14.98 -5.56
N LYS A 406 34.30 15.47 -6.39
CA LYS A 406 35.61 14.83 -6.54
C LYS A 406 36.42 14.90 -5.26
N ARG A 407 36.77 13.71 -4.77
CA ARG A 407 37.76 13.54 -3.71
C ARG A 407 39.07 14.19 -4.13
N SER A 408 39.73 14.84 -3.18
CA SER A 408 40.99 15.57 -3.40
C SER A 408 42.17 14.67 -3.78
N ASP A 409 42.05 13.35 -3.56
CA ASP A 409 43.00 12.32 -4.04
C ASP A 409 42.76 11.90 -5.50
N GLY A 410 41.70 12.40 -6.14
CA GLY A 410 41.31 12.08 -7.51
C GLY A 410 40.70 10.69 -7.71
N ILE A 411 40.54 9.91 -6.64
CA ILE A 411 39.97 8.57 -6.68
C ILE A 411 38.45 8.69 -6.62
N THR A 412 37.74 8.35 -7.69
CA THR A 412 36.31 8.02 -7.58
C THR A 412 36.19 6.63 -6.95
N ASN A 413 35.19 6.42 -6.08
CA ASN A 413 34.89 5.06 -5.64
C ASN A 413 34.52 4.25 -6.90
N THR A 414 35.10 3.05 -7.09
CA THR A 414 34.74 2.18 -8.23
C THR A 414 33.27 1.78 -8.24
N GLN A 415 32.58 1.96 -7.11
CA GLN A 415 31.14 1.76 -6.92
C GLN A 415 30.30 3.03 -7.17
N CYS A 416 30.93 4.22 -7.19
CA CYS A 416 30.32 5.51 -7.54
C CYS A 416 31.18 6.25 -8.59
N PRO A 417 31.39 5.66 -9.79
CA PRO A 417 32.05 6.37 -10.87
C PRO A 417 31.05 7.31 -11.54
N TYR A 418 31.03 8.59 -11.14
CA TYR A 418 30.62 9.60 -12.11
C TYR A 418 31.76 9.78 -13.11
N ASN A 419 31.40 9.87 -14.38
CA ASN A 419 32.34 10.12 -15.46
C ASN A 419 32.00 11.46 -16.10
N ASP A 420 33.02 12.25 -16.46
CA ASP A 420 32.80 13.59 -17.00
C ASP A 420 32.13 13.53 -18.39
N GLU A 421 32.22 12.40 -19.12
CA GLU A 421 31.61 12.21 -20.44
C GLU A 421 30.08 12.22 -20.37
N SER A 422 29.49 11.62 -19.33
CA SER A 422 28.03 11.60 -19.14
C SER A 422 27.42 12.99 -19.07
N PHE A 423 28.11 13.99 -18.50
CA PHE A 423 27.55 15.35 -18.32
C PHE A 423 28.07 16.37 -19.34
N ASN A 424 29.14 16.05 -20.06
CA ASN A 424 29.85 16.96 -20.98
C ASN A 424 29.77 16.53 -22.45
N SER A 425 29.10 15.41 -22.75
CA SER A 425 28.93 14.93 -24.13
C SER A 425 27.70 15.57 -24.80
N SER A 426 27.86 15.89 -26.09
CA SER A 426 26.75 16.34 -26.95
C SER A 426 25.95 15.16 -27.52
N SER A 427 25.83 14.06 -26.77
CA SER A 427 25.07 12.88 -27.20
C SER A 427 23.61 12.98 -26.77
N ASP A 428 22.74 12.24 -27.45
CA ASP A 428 21.31 12.16 -27.12
C ASP A 428 21.05 11.45 -25.77
N ASP A 429 22.09 10.94 -25.12
CA ASP A 429 22.03 10.19 -23.85
C ASP A 429 22.87 10.78 -22.71
N ALA A 430 23.36 12.01 -22.84
CA ALA A 430 24.06 12.68 -21.75
C ALA A 430 23.13 12.93 -20.55
N GLY A 431 23.67 12.72 -19.35
CA GLY A 431 23.05 12.92 -18.05
C GLY A 431 22.67 14.37 -17.80
N PHE A 432 21.82 14.55 -16.80
CA PHE A 432 21.15 15.82 -16.51
C PHE A 432 21.11 16.09 -15.00
N VAL A 433 21.01 17.38 -14.66
CA VAL A 433 20.85 17.83 -13.28
C VAL A 433 19.38 18.03 -12.99
N LEU A 434 18.82 17.31 -12.01
CA LEU A 434 17.50 17.61 -11.49
C LEU A 434 17.61 18.58 -10.31
N ARG A 435 16.79 19.64 -10.36
CA ARG A 435 16.64 20.61 -9.28
C ARG A 435 15.22 20.55 -8.71
N PRO A 436 15.00 20.78 -7.41
CA PRO A 436 13.65 20.87 -6.88
C PRO A 436 12.89 22.05 -7.52
N GLY A 437 11.62 21.85 -7.85
CA GLY A 437 10.74 22.89 -8.37
C GLY A 437 9.27 22.60 -8.09
N ASP A 438 8.41 23.55 -8.42
CA ASP A 438 6.96 23.45 -8.17
C ASP A 438 6.30 22.26 -8.88
N GLN A 439 6.89 21.78 -9.99
CA GLN A 439 6.40 20.70 -10.83
C GLN A 439 7.57 19.90 -11.44
N GLY A 440 7.32 18.60 -11.68
CA GLY A 440 8.24 17.72 -12.38
C GLY A 440 8.26 17.97 -13.88
N GLN A 441 9.45 17.97 -14.47
CA GLN A 441 9.66 18.05 -15.92
C GLN A 441 10.06 16.68 -16.49
N THR A 442 9.85 16.48 -17.80
CA THR A 442 10.29 15.26 -18.49
C THR A 442 11.70 15.43 -19.04
N TYR A 443 12.36 14.33 -19.44
CA TYR A 443 13.66 14.39 -20.11
C TYR A 443 13.66 15.28 -21.38
N ASP A 444 12.55 15.31 -22.12
CA ASP A 444 12.42 16.08 -23.37
C ASP A 444 12.35 17.60 -23.10
N ASP A 445 12.10 18.03 -21.85
CA ASP A 445 12.05 19.43 -21.42
C ASP A 445 13.43 19.99 -20.99
N ALA A 446 14.48 19.17 -21.01
CA ALA A 446 15.81 19.53 -20.50
C ALA A 446 16.45 20.72 -21.23
N THR A 447 16.92 21.70 -20.46
CA THR A 447 17.55 22.93 -20.99
C THR A 447 19.00 23.07 -20.56
N GLU A 448 19.87 23.58 -21.44
CA GLU A 448 21.28 23.83 -21.10
C GLU A 448 21.43 25.06 -20.19
N ASN A 449 22.00 24.87 -19.00
CA ASN A 449 22.38 25.94 -18.10
C ASN A 449 23.60 26.69 -18.67
N PRO A 450 23.50 28.00 -18.93
CA PRO A 450 24.54 28.75 -19.64
C PRO A 450 25.82 29.01 -18.82
N GLU A 451 25.80 28.77 -17.51
CA GLU A 451 26.98 28.93 -16.64
C GLU A 451 27.77 27.63 -16.49
N THR A 452 27.07 26.49 -16.40
CA THR A 452 27.67 25.17 -16.19
C THR A 452 27.85 24.35 -17.47
N GLY A 453 27.08 24.65 -18.52
CA GLY A 453 26.98 23.84 -19.75
C GLY A 453 26.22 22.52 -19.58
N LEU A 454 25.62 22.29 -18.41
CA LEU A 454 24.88 21.06 -18.10
C LEU A 454 23.42 21.18 -18.51
N ARG A 455 22.80 20.08 -18.95
CA ARG A 455 21.35 20.00 -19.12
C ARG A 455 20.67 19.86 -17.76
N GLU A 456 19.62 20.64 -17.53
CA GLU A 456 18.89 20.68 -16.27
C GLU A 456 17.37 20.57 -16.48
N ILE A 457 16.68 19.91 -15.53
CA ILE A 457 15.21 19.83 -15.41
C ILE A 457 14.79 20.04 -13.95
N THR A 458 13.52 20.34 -13.70
CA THR A 458 12.95 20.32 -12.34
C THR A 458 12.34 18.97 -11.97
N TYR A 459 12.39 18.61 -10.69
CA TYR A 459 11.63 17.52 -10.09
C TYR A 459 10.65 18.05 -9.04
N GLU A 460 9.50 17.39 -8.90
CA GLU A 460 8.51 17.68 -7.86
C GLU A 460 8.82 16.91 -6.57
N LEU A 461 8.61 17.56 -5.42
CA LEU A 461 8.65 16.93 -4.11
C LEU A 461 7.28 16.38 -3.73
N VAL A 462 7.16 15.05 -3.68
CA VAL A 462 5.89 14.36 -3.41
C VAL A 462 5.86 13.87 -1.96
N PRO A 463 4.85 14.20 -1.14
CA PRO A 463 4.78 13.73 0.24
C PRO A 463 4.66 12.19 0.30
N PHE A 464 5.69 11.52 0.82
CA PHE A 464 5.69 10.05 0.97
C PHE A 464 4.54 9.57 1.87
N VAL A 465 4.14 10.40 2.84
CA VAL A 465 3.04 10.10 3.77
C VAL A 465 1.70 9.96 3.06
N ASP A 466 1.34 10.89 2.17
CA ASP A 466 0.12 10.76 1.36
C ASP A 466 0.30 9.73 0.25
N ALA A 467 1.41 9.76 -0.49
CA ALA A 467 1.57 8.89 -1.65
C ALA A 467 1.70 7.40 -1.29
N ILE A 468 2.50 7.04 -0.29
CA ILE A 468 2.87 5.64 -0.03
C ILE A 468 2.37 5.14 1.33
N TRP A 469 2.65 5.86 2.43
CA TRP A 469 2.32 5.40 3.79
C TRP A 469 0.81 5.23 4.02
N SER A 470 0.00 6.13 3.48
CA SER A 470 -1.47 6.05 3.55
C SER A 470 -2.06 4.82 2.84
N ARG A 471 -1.27 4.14 1.99
CA ARG A 471 -1.62 2.91 1.26
C ARG A 471 -0.98 1.65 1.88
N ARG A 472 -0.20 1.76 2.97
CA ARG A 472 0.60 0.66 3.54
C ARG A 472 -0.17 -0.63 3.89
N ALA A 473 -1.48 -0.52 4.11
CA ALA A 473 -2.36 -1.63 4.47
C ALA A 473 -2.98 -2.35 3.26
N ASP A 474 -2.76 -1.85 2.04
CA ASP A 474 -3.16 -2.53 0.81
C ASP A 474 -2.16 -3.66 0.46
N PHE A 475 -2.35 -4.81 1.10
CA PHE A 475 -1.62 -6.04 0.82
C PHE A 475 -2.21 -6.81 -0.38
N SER A 476 -3.05 -6.20 -1.22
CA SER A 476 -3.42 -6.78 -2.52
C SER A 476 -2.33 -6.47 -3.55
N CYS A 477 -2.15 -7.37 -4.53
CA CYS A 477 -1.19 -7.14 -5.61
C CYS A 477 -1.76 -6.11 -6.60
N GLY A 478 -1.62 -4.85 -6.20
CA GLY A 478 -1.65 -3.65 -7.03
C GLY A 478 -0.38 -2.86 -6.72
N ILE A 479 -0.32 -2.24 -5.53
CA ILE A 479 0.90 -1.54 -5.08
C ILE A 479 1.92 -2.47 -4.40
N PHE A 480 1.51 -3.36 -3.47
CA PHE A 480 2.43 -4.19 -2.67
C PHE A 480 2.25 -5.69 -2.97
N ASP A 481 3.30 -6.50 -2.78
CA ASP A 481 3.31 -7.94 -3.14
C ASP A 481 2.51 -8.87 -2.20
N GLY A 482 1.77 -8.29 -1.25
CA GLY A 482 1.02 -9.02 -0.23
C GLY A 482 1.87 -9.68 0.85
N VAL A 483 3.19 -9.48 0.86
CA VAL A 483 4.08 -9.96 1.92
C VAL A 483 4.36 -8.82 2.90
N GLY A 484 3.95 -9.01 4.15
CA GLY A 484 4.21 -8.06 5.23
C GLY A 484 5.08 -8.63 6.35
N PHE A 485 5.74 -7.73 7.06
CA PHE A 485 6.50 -8.02 8.26
C PHE A 485 6.08 -7.08 9.41
N SER A 486 6.19 -7.58 10.64
CA SER A 486 6.01 -6.75 11.84
C SER A 486 7.28 -5.96 12.13
N TYR A 487 7.22 -4.63 12.03
CA TYR A 487 8.24 -3.77 12.60
C TYR A 487 8.06 -3.71 14.13
N ALA A 488 9.06 -4.25 14.82
CA ALA A 488 9.30 -4.05 16.23
C ALA A 488 10.68 -3.37 16.35
N PRO A 489 10.78 -2.24 17.08
CA PRO A 489 12.07 -1.59 17.32
C PRO A 489 12.94 -2.51 18.20
N GLU A 490 14.27 -2.38 18.08
CA GLU A 490 15.18 -3.11 18.97
C GLU A 490 15.10 -2.51 20.39
N ASP A 491 15.25 -3.35 21.43
CA ASP A 491 15.34 -2.91 22.82
C ASP A 491 16.63 -2.09 23.03
N VAL A 492 16.56 -0.78 22.84
CA VAL A 492 17.68 0.13 23.08
C VAL A 492 17.77 0.42 24.58
N PRO A 493 18.92 0.15 25.24
CA PRO A 493 19.10 0.47 26.65
C PRO A 493 18.80 1.96 26.94
N ASP A 494 18.07 2.19 28.03
CA ASP A 494 17.66 3.50 28.52
C ASP A 494 16.73 4.31 27.56
N TYR A 495 16.07 3.65 26.60
CA TYR A 495 15.11 4.27 25.68
C TYR A 495 13.91 3.35 25.38
N GLU A 496 12.80 3.52 26.10
CA GLU A 496 11.54 2.80 25.84
C GLU A 496 10.80 3.44 24.64
N ARG A 497 10.59 2.68 23.56
CA ARG A 497 9.95 3.18 22.35
C ARG A 497 8.53 2.65 22.20
N LEU A 498 7.56 3.57 22.04
CA LEU A 498 6.22 3.23 21.56
C LEU A 498 6.22 3.19 20.04
N VAL A 499 5.67 2.12 19.47
CA VAL A 499 5.43 1.94 18.04
C VAL A 499 3.99 1.45 17.88
N GLY A 500 3.22 2.12 17.04
CA GLY A 500 1.78 1.89 16.93
C GLY A 500 0.99 2.40 18.14
N SER A 501 -0.30 2.11 18.17
CA SER A 501 -1.27 2.63 19.16
C SER A 501 -1.10 2.09 20.58
N THR A 502 -0.29 1.03 20.79
CA THR A 502 0.07 0.52 22.12
C THR A 502 1.51 -0.01 22.11
N PRO A 503 2.22 -0.07 23.27
CA PRO A 503 3.57 -0.65 23.35
C PRO A 503 3.70 -2.11 22.87
N ASN A 504 2.59 -2.82 22.64
CA ASN A 504 2.54 -4.22 22.23
C ASN A 504 1.96 -4.42 20.81
N SER A 505 1.73 -3.34 20.05
CA SER A 505 1.13 -3.38 18.70
C SER A 505 2.20 -3.14 17.62
N PRO A 506 2.88 -4.19 17.12
CA PRO A 506 3.88 -4.00 16.09
C PRO A 506 3.22 -3.51 14.79
N LEU A 507 3.80 -2.46 14.22
CA LEU A 507 3.42 -1.87 12.94
C LEU A 507 3.61 -2.90 11.82
N TYR A 508 2.56 -3.25 11.07
CA TYR A 508 2.64 -4.28 10.02
C TYR A 508 2.85 -3.62 8.65
N LEU A 509 3.98 -3.92 8.00
CA LEU A 509 4.44 -3.19 6.82
C LEU A 509 4.74 -4.10 5.63
N PRO A 510 4.44 -3.66 4.39
CA PRO A 510 4.76 -4.40 3.17
C PRO A 510 6.27 -4.41 2.90
N THR A 511 6.81 -5.56 2.51
CA THR A 511 8.24 -5.72 2.21
C THR A 511 8.63 -5.22 0.83
N SER A 512 7.71 -5.33 -0.13
CA SER A 512 8.00 -5.14 -1.56
C SER A 512 6.80 -4.61 -2.32
N LEU A 513 7.07 -3.88 -3.41
CA LEU A 513 6.06 -3.57 -4.43
C LEU A 513 5.63 -4.84 -5.18
N CYS A 514 4.37 -4.88 -5.63
CA CYS A 514 3.87 -5.93 -6.52
C CYS A 514 4.62 -5.89 -7.86
N SER A 515 4.97 -7.05 -8.42
CA SER A 515 5.83 -7.19 -9.60
C SER A 515 5.47 -8.48 -10.36
N GLU A 516 5.19 -8.39 -11.67
CA GLU A 516 5.04 -9.59 -12.52
C GLU A 516 6.40 -10.12 -13.03
N SER A 517 7.45 -9.29 -12.99
CA SER A 517 8.80 -9.68 -13.40
C SER A 517 9.42 -10.78 -12.54
N ALA A 518 10.14 -11.70 -13.19
CA ALA A 518 10.95 -12.74 -12.53
C ALA A 518 12.13 -12.19 -11.69
N ASN A 519 12.48 -10.91 -11.86
CA ASN A 519 13.43 -10.19 -10.99
C ASN A 519 12.84 -8.83 -10.64
N SER A 520 12.84 -8.48 -9.36
CA SER A 520 12.37 -7.20 -8.83
C SER A 520 13.39 -6.62 -7.85
N ASN A 521 13.49 -5.29 -7.79
CA ASN A 521 14.15 -4.56 -6.69
C ASN A 521 13.16 -3.63 -5.98
N GLY A 522 11.86 -3.93 -6.03
CA GLY A 522 10.80 -3.15 -5.40
C GLY A 522 10.78 -3.20 -3.87
N LYS A 523 11.90 -3.54 -3.21
CA LYS A 523 11.98 -3.58 -1.75
C LYS A 523 11.71 -2.18 -1.19
N THR A 524 10.68 -2.07 -0.36
CA THR A 524 10.19 -0.79 0.15
C THR A 524 11.17 -0.13 1.13
N PRO A 525 11.12 1.21 1.28
CA PRO A 525 11.85 1.91 2.35
C PRO A 525 11.56 1.37 3.74
N PHE A 526 10.32 0.89 3.95
CA PHE A 526 9.88 0.23 5.17
C PHE A 526 10.72 -0.98 5.58
N ALA A 527 11.39 -1.66 4.65
CA ALA A 527 12.12 -2.89 4.94
C ALA A 527 13.65 -2.72 4.95
N TRP A 528 14.19 -1.53 4.61
CA TRP A 528 15.63 -1.26 4.55
C TRP A 528 16.26 -1.11 5.94
N TYR A 529 17.51 -1.56 6.03
CA TYR A 529 18.32 -1.66 7.24
C TYR A 529 17.75 -2.58 8.31
N LYS A 530 18.44 -3.70 8.51
CA LYS A 530 18.13 -4.67 9.56
C LYS A 530 19.10 -4.54 10.73
N PHE A 531 18.59 -4.29 11.93
CA PHE A 531 19.33 -4.52 13.15
C PHE A 531 19.42 -6.03 13.42
N GLY A 532 20.63 -6.53 13.69
CA GLY A 532 20.85 -7.93 14.09
C GLY A 532 20.18 -8.94 13.15
N THR A 533 19.18 -9.65 13.67
CA THR A 533 18.49 -10.74 12.94
C THR A 533 17.03 -10.51 12.60
N ASN A 534 16.30 -9.57 13.23
CA ASN A 534 14.85 -9.73 13.36
C ASN A 534 13.95 -8.68 12.68
N THR A 535 14.31 -7.40 12.57
CA THR A 535 13.42 -6.38 11.94
C THR A 535 14.18 -5.44 11.02
N GLY A 536 13.59 -5.16 9.85
CA GLY A 536 14.05 -4.13 8.92
C GLY A 536 13.26 -2.82 9.11
N GLY A 537 13.70 -1.73 8.50
CA GLY A 537 12.93 -0.48 8.41
C GLY A 537 13.41 0.65 9.30
N ALA A 538 14.26 0.36 10.28
CA ALA A 538 14.67 1.37 11.26
C ALA A 538 15.40 2.57 10.63
N TRP A 539 16.07 2.39 9.50
CA TRP A 539 16.76 3.51 8.85
C TRP A 539 15.83 4.56 8.25
N PHE A 540 14.62 4.18 7.85
CA PHE A 540 13.58 5.09 7.31
C PHE A 540 12.56 5.51 8.37
N LEU A 541 12.10 4.57 9.20
CA LEU A 541 11.09 4.81 10.22
C LEU A 541 11.68 5.50 11.46
N ASP A 542 12.94 5.19 11.79
CA ASP A 542 13.63 5.60 13.01
C ASP A 542 15.08 6.06 12.76
N PRO A 543 15.30 7.06 11.89
CA PRO A 543 16.64 7.52 11.52
C PRO A 543 17.47 7.97 12.73
N ALA A 544 16.86 8.51 13.79
CA ALA A 544 17.60 8.91 14.99
C ALA A 544 18.31 7.73 15.68
N ILE A 545 17.68 6.55 15.80
CA ILE A 545 18.34 5.35 16.36
C ILE A 545 19.26 4.70 15.34
N ALA A 546 18.83 4.55 14.08
CA ALA A 546 19.62 3.91 13.03
C ALA A 546 20.94 4.64 12.75
N LEU A 547 20.94 5.97 12.78
CA LEU A 547 22.15 6.77 12.59
C LEU A 547 22.98 6.84 13.87
N SER A 548 22.39 7.10 15.05
CA SER A 548 23.18 7.27 16.29
C SER A 548 23.78 5.99 16.87
N THR A 549 23.35 4.82 16.42
CA THR A 549 24.03 3.54 16.70
C THR A 549 25.30 3.34 15.87
N ARG A 550 25.36 3.93 14.66
CA ARG A 550 26.52 3.87 13.75
C ARG A 550 27.45 5.08 13.86
N TYR A 551 26.92 6.24 14.21
CA TYR A 551 27.62 7.52 14.24
C TYR A 551 27.44 8.23 15.58
N ASP A 552 28.39 9.09 15.91
CA ASP A 552 28.37 9.93 17.10
C ASP A 552 28.21 11.39 16.69
N PHE A 553 27.02 11.93 16.96
CA PHE A 553 26.63 13.31 16.73
C PHE A 553 26.99 14.24 17.91
N GLY A 554 27.56 13.69 18.99
CA GLY A 554 27.95 14.46 20.18
C GLY A 554 26.84 14.64 21.22
N GLU A 555 27.15 15.40 22.27
CA GLU A 555 26.35 15.47 23.52
C GLU A 555 24.98 16.17 23.36
N SER A 556 24.76 16.93 22.29
CA SER A 556 23.49 17.61 21.97
C SER A 556 22.53 16.77 21.14
N PHE A 557 22.87 15.52 20.81
CA PHE A 557 22.00 14.65 20.02
C PHE A 557 20.84 14.10 20.86
N SER A 558 19.60 14.33 20.41
CA SER A 558 18.40 13.75 21.02
C SER A 558 17.74 12.73 20.10
N ARG A 559 17.23 11.66 20.71
CA ARG A 559 16.42 10.60 20.09
C ARG A 559 14.92 10.83 20.33
N GLU A 560 14.57 11.83 21.15
CA GLU A 560 13.19 12.16 21.47
C GLU A 560 12.54 12.84 20.27
N TYR A 561 11.55 12.20 19.66
CA TYR A 561 10.88 12.74 18.48
C TYR A 561 9.90 13.84 18.87
N CYS A 562 10.02 14.97 18.20
CA CYS A 562 9.06 16.06 18.15
C CYS A 562 8.01 15.81 17.08
N TYR A 563 8.40 15.22 15.95
CA TYR A 563 7.49 14.77 14.92
C TYR A 563 7.97 13.47 14.30
N ASN A 564 7.11 12.43 14.29
CA ASN A 564 7.32 11.23 13.49
C ASN A 564 5.95 10.60 13.17
N ARG A 565 5.49 10.83 11.93
CA ARG A 565 4.22 10.28 11.43
C ARG A 565 4.15 8.75 11.51
N PHE A 566 5.27 8.05 11.37
CA PHE A 566 5.30 6.59 11.36
C PHE A 566 5.08 5.95 12.74
N PHE A 567 5.22 6.75 13.80
CA PHE A 567 4.97 6.35 15.20
C PHE A 567 3.85 7.18 15.86
N ASP A 568 3.05 7.90 15.05
CA ASP A 568 1.96 8.77 15.51
C ASP A 568 2.40 9.82 16.56
N VAL A 569 3.64 10.31 16.45
CA VAL A 569 4.19 11.34 17.34
C VAL A 569 4.05 12.72 16.70
N ASP A 570 3.27 13.59 17.33
CA ASP A 570 3.36 15.05 17.14
C ASP A 570 3.38 15.72 18.52
N ARG A 571 4.55 16.26 18.88
CA ARG A 571 4.85 17.00 20.11
C ARG A 571 5.38 18.41 19.78
N ARG A 572 5.14 18.95 18.59
CA ARG A 572 5.74 20.24 18.18
C ARG A 572 5.25 21.44 19.01
N ASP A 573 4.13 21.29 19.71
CA ASP A 573 3.64 22.24 20.74
C ASP A 573 4.41 22.17 22.08
N ASP A 574 5.21 21.13 22.34
CA ASP A 574 5.99 21.01 23.57
C ASP A 574 7.16 22.01 23.59
N PRO A 575 7.47 22.65 24.74
CA PRO A 575 8.58 23.61 24.85
C PRO A 575 9.98 23.04 24.54
N ALA A 576 10.16 21.71 24.56
CA ALA A 576 11.41 21.06 24.16
C ALA A 576 11.53 20.86 22.63
N CYS A 577 10.41 21.04 21.91
CA CYS A 577 10.30 20.81 20.47
C CYS A 577 10.19 22.09 19.65
N ALA A 578 9.75 23.19 20.28
CA ALA A 578 9.91 24.54 19.76
C ALA A 578 11.40 24.83 19.50
N ALA A 579 11.76 25.14 18.24
CA ALA A 579 13.09 25.60 17.91
C ALA A 579 13.35 26.98 18.53
N GLU A 580 14.49 27.17 19.21
CA GLU A 580 14.96 28.47 19.74
C GLU A 580 15.57 29.38 18.66
#